data_AF-A0A255QSM2-F1
#
_entry.id   AF-A0A255QSM2-F1
#
_cell.length_a   1.000
_cell.length_b   1.000
_cell.length_c   1.000
_cell.angle_alpha   90.00
_cell.angle_beta   90.00
_cell.angle_gamma   90.00
#
_symmetry.space_group_name_H-M   'P 1'
#
loop_
_entity.id
_entity.type
_entity.pdbx_description
1 polymer ?
#
loop_
_entity_poly.entity_id
_entity_poly.type
_entity_poly.pdbx_seq_one_letter_code
_entity_poly.pdbx_strand_id
1 'polypeptide(L)'
;MLLLWRSVSLAMVLSIGVTISNSAHANYWPNFSYSPSMLSGAAVARAVLRYFGKEGAEEATEFLARSGGRELAERVATTALREGGEETTEQVALFVSKHGPDALKALDNAPEIRPLLSALDELPEAQVKTALARLSAGASGRELAEAVAKNGSKVLQSELRHPGVGGFLARSLGDDGAKLAGELSTDQAIAVARHADDLAALPATQRAGVMRLLHQDAEKMVGFLGRFAAANPGKTLFTAATTTIVLAESDRILGGDEIVFDADGNPIVVTKAGLIGRTMESGGKALGHVSDRYIQPLYYAVLAFGVAFAALYVFTKLTHAQRGDPAMAGEKAGNVVDGKVADRD
;
A
#
# COMPACT_ATOMS: atom_id res chain seq x y z
N MET A 1 -1.42 40.55 52.18
CA MET A 1 -1.85 41.07 50.85
C MET A 1 -2.80 40.02 50.27
N LEU A 2 -4.04 39.95 50.77
CA LEU A 2 -5.26 40.55 50.18
C LEU A 2 -5.47 40.05 48.74
N LEU A 3 -6.26 38.99 48.54
CA LEU A 3 -7.73 38.95 48.36
C LEU A 3 -8.16 39.27 46.92
N LEU A 4 -9.28 38.64 46.50
CA LEU A 4 -10.08 38.85 45.27
C LEU A 4 -9.53 38.09 44.03
N TRP A 5 -10.26 37.20 43.33
CA TRP A 5 -11.68 37.21 43.02
C TRP A 5 -12.23 35.82 42.63
N ARG A 6 -13.40 35.49 43.20
CA ARG A 6 -14.36 34.47 42.73
C ARG A 6 -15.32 35.13 41.73
N SER A 7 -15.68 34.41 40.66
CA SER A 7 -16.93 34.56 39.86
C SER A 7 -16.97 33.31 38.96
N VAL A 8 -17.67 32.22 39.27
CA VAL A 8 -19.15 32.01 39.31
C VAL A 8 -19.84 32.68 38.12
N SER A 9 -19.93 31.95 37.01
CA SER A 9 -20.99 32.14 36.02
C SER A 9 -21.70 30.81 35.81
N LEU A 10 -22.78 30.66 36.57
CA LEU A 10 -23.80 29.64 36.47
C LEU A 10 -24.75 30.08 35.34
N ALA A 11 -24.52 29.61 34.11
CA ALA A 11 -25.45 29.85 32.99
C ALA A 11 -26.40 28.67 32.86
N MET A 12 -27.49 28.78 33.63
CA MET A 12 -28.72 28.02 33.52
C MET A 12 -29.41 28.40 32.20
N VAL A 13 -29.46 27.49 31.22
CA VAL A 13 -30.23 27.69 29.99
C VAL A 13 -31.31 26.60 29.88
N LEU A 14 -32.52 27.13 29.70
CA LEU A 14 -33.84 26.51 29.68
C LEU A 14 -33.93 25.18 28.93
N SER A 15 -34.51 24.21 29.64
CA SER A 15 -35.21 23.05 29.09
C SER A 15 -36.55 23.52 28.49
N ILE A 16 -36.62 23.66 27.17
CA ILE A 16 -37.89 23.79 26.44
C ILE A 16 -38.36 22.37 26.11
N GLY A 17 -39.36 21.91 26.87
CA GLY A 17 -40.11 20.71 26.56
C GLY A 17 -41.00 20.95 25.34
N VAL A 18 -40.65 20.34 24.20
CA VAL A 18 -41.55 20.17 23.06
C VAL A 18 -42.13 18.77 23.15
N THR A 19 -43.33 18.65 23.72
CA THR A 19 -44.19 17.48 23.60
C THR A 19 -44.75 17.42 22.19
N ILE A 20 -44.09 16.66 21.30
CA ILE A 20 -44.69 16.22 20.04
C ILE A 20 -45.57 15.01 20.34
N SER A 21 -46.87 15.26 20.46
CA SER A 21 -47.90 14.24 20.39
C SER A 21 -47.95 13.69 18.97
N ASN A 22 -47.28 12.56 18.70
CA ASN A 22 -47.42 11.87 17.42
C ASN A 22 -48.50 10.78 17.53
N SER A 23 -49.52 10.97 16.70
CA SER A 23 -50.71 10.15 16.56
C SER A 23 -50.41 8.68 16.28
N ALA A 24 -51.10 7.81 17.00
CA ALA A 24 -51.13 6.37 16.80
C ALA A 24 -51.71 6.03 15.41
N HIS A 25 -50.85 5.68 14.47
CA HIS A 25 -51.23 4.81 13.36
C HIS A 25 -50.96 3.36 13.77
N ALA A 26 -52.05 2.67 14.12
CA ALA A 26 -52.06 1.23 14.33
C ALA A 26 -51.74 0.52 13.00
N ASN A 27 -50.46 0.19 12.81
CA ASN A 27 -50.04 -0.74 11.78
C ASN A 27 -50.37 -2.17 12.23
N TYR A 28 -51.35 -2.78 11.57
CA TYR A 28 -51.58 -4.21 11.60
C TYR A 28 -50.39 -4.93 10.96
N TRP A 29 -49.48 -5.45 11.79
CA TRP A 29 -48.53 -6.48 11.37
C TRP A 29 -48.96 -7.81 11.99
N PRO A 30 -49.02 -8.90 11.22
CA PRO A 30 -49.21 -10.23 11.77
C PRO A 30 -47.98 -10.61 12.61
N ASN A 31 -48.23 -10.99 13.88
CA ASN A 31 -47.23 -11.57 14.77
C ASN A 31 -46.83 -12.95 14.25
N PHE A 32 -45.78 -12.99 13.45
CA PHE A 32 -45.10 -14.23 13.11
C PHE A 32 -44.00 -14.50 14.12
N SER A 33 -44.19 -15.55 14.93
CA SER A 33 -43.15 -16.12 15.77
C SER A 33 -42.12 -16.82 14.87
N TYR A 34 -41.05 -16.11 14.49
CA TYR A 34 -39.98 -16.65 13.65
C TYR A 34 -38.82 -17.19 14.51
N SER A 35 -38.29 -18.34 14.10
CA SER A 35 -37.07 -18.94 14.65
C SER A 35 -35.84 -18.04 14.35
N PRO A 36 -34.94 -17.80 15.32
CA PRO A 36 -33.86 -16.79 15.22
C PRO A 36 -32.87 -16.98 14.06
N SER A 37 -32.65 -18.23 13.61
CA SER A 37 -31.64 -18.54 12.60
C SER A 37 -32.05 -18.26 11.15
N MET A 38 -33.33 -17.98 10.86
CA MET A 38 -33.81 -17.67 9.50
C MET A 38 -33.95 -16.18 9.20
N LEU A 39 -33.65 -15.29 10.16
CA LEU A 39 -34.00 -13.86 10.06
C LEU A 39 -32.92 -12.97 9.42
N SER A 40 -31.63 -13.33 9.46
CA SER A 40 -30.54 -12.44 9.03
C SER A 40 -30.51 -12.21 7.51
N GLY A 41 -30.55 -13.28 6.71
CA GLY A 41 -30.58 -13.18 5.24
C GLY A 41 -31.84 -12.50 4.72
N ALA A 42 -32.96 -12.68 5.40
CA ALA A 42 -34.21 -12.01 5.06
C ALA A 42 -34.14 -10.49 5.28
N ALA A 43 -33.37 -10.00 6.26
CA ALA A 43 -33.20 -8.56 6.51
C ALA A 43 -32.42 -7.89 5.36
N VAL A 44 -31.30 -8.47 4.94
CA VAL A 44 -30.50 -7.94 3.81
C VAL A 44 -31.30 -8.01 2.50
N ALA A 45 -31.98 -9.14 2.24
CA ALA A 45 -32.85 -9.27 1.07
C ALA A 45 -33.99 -8.24 1.06
N ARG A 46 -34.62 -7.98 2.22
CA ARG A 46 -35.65 -6.94 2.35
C ARG A 46 -35.07 -5.54 2.17
N ALA A 47 -33.85 -5.28 2.62
CA ALA A 47 -33.18 -4.00 2.41
C ALA A 47 -32.91 -3.74 0.93
N VAL A 48 -32.43 -4.75 0.19
CA VAL A 48 -32.30 -4.69 -1.27
C VAL A 48 -33.65 -4.39 -1.93
N LEU A 49 -34.71 -5.11 -1.56
CA LEU A 49 -36.06 -4.87 -2.07
C LEU A 49 -36.57 -3.45 -1.74
N ARG A 50 -36.27 -2.92 -0.54
CA ARG A 50 -36.65 -1.55 -0.15
C ARG A 50 -35.92 -0.48 -0.96
N TYR A 51 -34.64 -0.69 -1.28
CA TYR A 51 -33.88 0.23 -2.13
C TYR A 51 -34.53 0.33 -3.51
N PHE A 52 -34.74 -0.81 -4.17
CA PHE A 52 -35.37 -0.82 -5.49
C PHE A 52 -36.86 -0.45 -5.47
N GLY A 53 -37.57 -0.65 -4.36
CA GLY A 53 -38.93 -0.14 -4.21
C GLY A 53 -39.02 1.39 -4.35
N LYS A 54 -37.91 2.11 -4.11
CA LYS A 54 -37.82 3.56 -4.30
C LYS A 54 -37.38 3.96 -5.71
N GLU A 55 -36.55 3.16 -6.38
CA GLU A 55 -35.98 3.48 -7.71
C GLU A 55 -36.72 2.81 -8.88
N GLY A 56 -37.50 1.75 -8.65
CA GLY A 56 -38.31 1.05 -9.66
C GLY A 56 -38.29 -0.47 -9.48
N ALA A 57 -39.47 -1.11 -9.52
CA ALA A 57 -39.60 -2.56 -9.31
C ALA A 57 -38.89 -3.41 -10.39
N GLU A 58 -38.70 -2.87 -11.60
CA GLU A 58 -38.13 -3.58 -12.75
C GLU A 58 -36.62 -3.85 -12.56
N GLU A 59 -35.85 -2.85 -12.11
CA GLU A 59 -34.42 -3.00 -11.81
C GLU A 59 -34.17 -3.99 -10.65
N ALA A 60 -35.08 -4.04 -9.67
CA ALA A 60 -35.03 -5.01 -8.57
C ALA A 60 -35.09 -6.44 -9.09
N THR A 61 -36.09 -6.70 -9.94
CA THR A 61 -36.30 -8.04 -10.50
C THR A 61 -35.17 -8.42 -11.42
N GLU A 62 -34.63 -7.48 -12.19
CA GLU A 62 -33.49 -7.75 -13.05
C GLU A 62 -32.23 -8.07 -12.25
N PHE A 63 -31.91 -7.30 -11.21
CA PHE A 63 -30.75 -7.56 -10.35
C PHE A 63 -30.85 -8.92 -9.64
N LEU A 64 -32.03 -9.25 -9.10
CA LEU A 64 -32.28 -10.53 -8.46
C LEU A 64 -32.23 -11.70 -9.45
N ALA A 65 -32.70 -11.50 -10.69
CA ALA A 65 -32.76 -12.55 -11.70
C ALA A 65 -31.43 -12.78 -12.46
N ARG A 66 -30.68 -11.72 -12.78
CA ARG A 66 -29.46 -11.80 -13.62
C ARG A 66 -28.19 -12.07 -12.85
N SER A 67 -28.05 -11.58 -11.62
CA SER A 67 -26.73 -11.39 -11.02
C SER A 67 -26.44 -12.29 -9.81
N GLY A 68 -27.22 -13.35 -9.58
CA GLY A 68 -27.09 -14.13 -8.35
C GLY A 68 -27.29 -13.26 -7.10
N GLY A 69 -28.08 -12.18 -7.21
CA GLY A 69 -28.22 -11.17 -6.16
C GLY A 69 -28.72 -11.74 -4.83
N ARG A 70 -29.54 -12.79 -4.88
CA ARG A 70 -29.98 -13.54 -3.69
C ARG A 70 -28.84 -14.29 -3.01
N GLU A 71 -28.01 -14.99 -3.79
CA GLU A 71 -26.87 -15.73 -3.26
C GLU A 71 -25.83 -14.76 -2.68
N LEU A 72 -25.56 -13.64 -3.36
CA LEU A 72 -24.74 -12.54 -2.85
C LEU A 72 -25.25 -12.01 -1.51
N ALA A 73 -26.55 -11.70 -1.43
CA ALA A 73 -27.17 -11.23 -0.20
C ALA A 73 -27.04 -12.24 0.94
N GLU A 74 -27.23 -13.53 0.65
CA GLU A 74 -27.11 -14.61 1.63
C GLU A 74 -25.67 -14.81 2.11
N ARG A 75 -24.68 -14.76 1.20
CA ARG A 75 -23.25 -14.84 1.56
C ARG A 75 -22.85 -13.66 2.45
N VAL A 76 -23.17 -12.43 2.05
CA VAL A 76 -22.83 -11.24 2.83
C VAL A 76 -23.52 -11.26 4.19
N ALA A 77 -24.81 -11.63 4.26
CA ALA A 77 -25.53 -11.76 5.53
C ALA A 77 -24.92 -12.83 6.44
N THR A 78 -24.51 -13.97 5.87
CA THR A 78 -23.87 -15.06 6.63
C THR A 78 -22.51 -14.63 7.17
N THR A 79 -21.70 -13.95 6.36
CA THR A 79 -20.41 -13.40 6.77
C THR A 79 -20.58 -12.35 7.87
N ALA A 80 -21.54 -11.42 7.70
CA ALA A 80 -21.84 -10.39 8.69
C ALA A 80 -22.29 -10.98 10.03
N LEU A 81 -23.19 -11.97 9.99
CA LEU A 81 -23.65 -12.69 11.18
C LEU A 81 -22.50 -13.41 11.89
N ARG A 82 -21.57 -14.01 11.14
CA ARG A 82 -20.41 -14.70 11.69
C ARG A 82 -19.42 -13.74 12.35
N GLU A 83 -19.20 -12.57 11.77
CA GLU A 83 -18.17 -11.62 12.24
C GLU A 83 -18.64 -10.73 13.39
N GLY A 84 -19.91 -10.34 13.42
CA GLY A 84 -20.41 -9.43 14.45
C GLY A 84 -21.90 -9.55 14.73
N GLY A 85 -22.48 -10.73 14.47
CA GLY A 85 -23.84 -11.06 14.87
C GLY A 85 -24.93 -10.26 14.15
N GLU A 86 -26.05 -10.10 14.85
CA GLU A 86 -27.23 -9.38 14.35
C GLU A 86 -26.91 -7.90 14.11
N GLU A 87 -26.11 -7.26 14.96
CA GLU A 87 -25.73 -5.83 14.83
C GLU A 87 -25.01 -5.55 13.50
N THR A 88 -24.02 -6.37 13.13
CA THR A 88 -23.29 -6.17 11.87
C THR A 88 -24.20 -6.46 10.67
N THR A 89 -25.12 -7.42 10.80
CA THR A 89 -26.11 -7.71 9.75
C THR A 89 -27.07 -6.53 9.54
N GLU A 90 -27.52 -5.89 10.62
CA GLU A 90 -28.37 -4.69 10.55
C GLU A 90 -27.64 -3.51 9.91
N GLN A 91 -26.36 -3.30 10.26
CA GLN A 91 -25.52 -2.27 9.63
C GLN A 91 -25.38 -2.52 8.12
N VAL A 92 -25.10 -3.76 7.71
CA VAL A 92 -25.08 -4.15 6.29
C VAL A 92 -26.41 -3.86 5.62
N ALA A 93 -27.53 -4.26 6.22
CA ALA A 93 -28.86 -4.05 5.66
C ALA A 93 -29.16 -2.55 5.50
N LEU A 94 -28.84 -1.74 6.50
CA LEU A 94 -29.01 -0.28 6.44
C LEU A 94 -28.13 0.32 5.33
N PHE A 95 -26.87 -0.10 5.25
CA PHE A 95 -25.92 0.40 4.28
C PHE A 95 -26.31 0.05 2.83
N VAL A 96 -26.74 -1.20 2.59
CA VAL A 96 -27.28 -1.65 1.29
C VAL A 96 -28.60 -0.93 0.96
N SER A 97 -29.46 -0.67 1.94
CA SER A 97 -30.69 0.10 1.70
C SER A 97 -30.47 1.57 1.35
N LYS A 98 -29.28 2.11 1.66
CA LYS A 98 -28.89 3.49 1.38
C LYS A 98 -28.16 3.61 0.04
N HIS A 99 -27.28 2.66 -0.26
CA HIS A 99 -26.34 2.74 -1.38
C HIS A 99 -26.60 1.75 -2.51
N GLY A 100 -27.58 0.84 -2.34
CA GLY A 100 -28.04 -0.06 -3.38
C GLY A 100 -27.15 -1.28 -3.62
N PRO A 101 -27.24 -1.89 -4.81
CA PRO A 101 -26.59 -3.17 -5.11
C PRO A 101 -25.06 -3.11 -5.14
N ASP A 102 -24.48 -1.95 -5.44
CA ASP A 102 -23.02 -1.78 -5.46
C ASP A 102 -22.42 -1.92 -4.07
N ALA A 103 -23.15 -1.52 -3.03
CA ALA A 103 -22.76 -1.78 -1.64
C ALA A 103 -22.71 -3.27 -1.34
N LEU A 104 -23.71 -4.03 -1.81
CA LEU A 104 -23.74 -5.47 -1.59
C LEU A 104 -22.55 -6.17 -2.27
N LYS A 105 -22.24 -5.79 -3.52
CA LYS A 105 -21.07 -6.31 -4.25
C LYS A 105 -19.74 -5.94 -3.57
N ALA A 106 -19.62 -4.70 -3.10
CA ALA A 106 -18.44 -4.24 -2.37
C ALA A 106 -18.22 -5.05 -1.09
N LEU A 107 -19.30 -5.35 -0.35
CA LEU A 107 -19.26 -6.16 0.87
C LEU A 107 -18.96 -7.64 0.59
N ASP A 108 -19.45 -8.22 -0.51
CA ASP A 108 -19.10 -9.61 -0.91
C ASP A 108 -17.63 -9.76 -1.32
N ASN A 109 -17.00 -8.67 -1.80
CA ASN A 109 -15.58 -8.65 -2.10
C ASN A 109 -14.68 -8.51 -0.86
N ALA A 110 -15.24 -8.18 0.30
CA ALA A 110 -14.47 -7.95 1.52
C ALA A 110 -14.15 -9.26 2.24
N PRO A 111 -12.89 -9.48 2.67
CA PRO A 111 -12.57 -10.61 3.53
C PRO A 111 -13.19 -10.46 4.92
N GLU A 112 -13.33 -9.21 5.38
CA GLU A 112 -13.91 -8.81 6.66
C GLU A 112 -14.83 -7.61 6.41
N ILE A 113 -16.10 -7.73 6.80
CA ILE A 113 -17.15 -6.74 6.56
C ILE A 113 -16.99 -5.55 7.51
N ARG A 114 -16.67 -5.81 8.79
CA ARG A 114 -16.66 -4.77 9.83
C ARG A 114 -15.59 -3.69 9.61
N PRO A 115 -14.32 -4.00 9.29
CA PRO A 115 -13.32 -2.98 8.98
C PRO A 115 -13.71 -2.16 7.75
N LEU A 116 -14.32 -2.80 6.75
CA LEU A 116 -14.76 -2.12 5.53
C LEU A 116 -15.91 -1.14 5.80
N LEU A 117 -16.90 -1.53 6.61
CA LEU A 117 -18.00 -0.63 7.01
C LEU A 117 -17.46 0.58 7.78
N SER A 118 -16.57 0.36 8.77
CA SER A 118 -15.92 1.45 9.50
C SER A 118 -15.15 2.38 8.57
N ALA A 119 -14.44 1.84 7.60
CA ALA A 119 -13.69 2.63 6.62
C ALA A 119 -14.59 3.46 5.71
N LEU A 120 -15.77 2.94 5.35
CA LEU A 120 -16.77 3.65 4.54
C LEU A 120 -17.49 4.74 5.33
N ASP A 121 -17.74 4.52 6.62
CA ASP A 121 -18.38 5.50 7.51
C ASP A 121 -17.49 6.72 7.80
N GLU A 122 -16.16 6.56 7.73
CA GLU A 122 -15.20 7.66 7.85
C GLU A 122 -15.11 8.54 6.59
N LEU A 123 -15.67 8.10 5.45
CA LEU A 123 -15.65 8.87 4.21
C LEU A 123 -16.75 9.93 4.16
N PRO A 124 -16.50 11.08 3.51
CA PRO A 124 -17.57 12.02 3.17
C PRO A 124 -18.65 11.33 2.31
N GLU A 125 -19.92 11.60 2.59
CA GLU A 125 -21.06 10.96 1.90
C GLU A 125 -21.00 11.09 0.37
N ALA A 126 -20.47 12.21 -0.13
CA ALA A 126 -20.27 12.45 -1.56
C ALA A 126 -19.27 11.46 -2.22
N GLN A 127 -18.36 10.88 -1.45
CA GLN A 127 -17.32 9.97 -1.93
C GLN A 127 -17.70 8.49 -1.79
N VAL A 128 -18.65 8.16 -0.91
CA VAL A 128 -19.05 6.77 -0.62
C VAL A 128 -19.48 6.05 -1.89
N LYS A 129 -20.32 6.67 -2.75
CA LYS A 129 -20.77 6.04 -4.00
C LYS A 129 -19.61 5.68 -4.94
N THR A 130 -18.64 6.58 -5.08
CA THR A 130 -17.43 6.34 -5.89
C THR A 130 -16.56 5.24 -5.28
N ALA A 131 -16.45 5.21 -3.96
CA ALA A 131 -15.69 4.18 -3.24
C ALA A 131 -16.31 2.79 -3.44
N LEU A 132 -17.65 2.70 -3.34
CA LEU A 132 -18.38 1.44 -3.56
C LEU A 132 -18.25 0.95 -5.00
N ALA A 133 -18.29 1.84 -5.99
CA ALA A 133 -18.05 1.47 -7.39
C ALA A 133 -16.63 0.90 -7.60
N ARG A 134 -15.64 1.34 -6.82
CA ARG A 134 -14.27 0.81 -6.87
C ARG A 134 -14.17 -0.53 -6.16
N LEU A 135 -14.75 -0.64 -4.97
CA LEU A 135 -14.78 -1.89 -4.20
C LEU A 135 -15.59 -2.99 -4.90
N SER A 136 -16.58 -2.64 -5.72
CA SER A 136 -17.38 -3.59 -6.49
C SER A 136 -16.73 -4.04 -7.81
N ALA A 137 -15.54 -3.53 -8.16
CA ALA A 137 -14.84 -3.77 -9.42
C ALA A 137 -14.17 -5.17 -9.53
N GLY A 138 -14.87 -6.23 -9.14
CA GLY A 138 -14.40 -7.62 -9.27
C GLY A 138 -13.07 -7.87 -8.54
N ALA A 139 -12.08 -8.43 -9.24
CA ALA A 139 -10.79 -8.82 -8.65
C ALA A 139 -10.02 -7.64 -8.05
N SER A 140 -9.97 -6.49 -8.74
CA SER A 140 -9.30 -5.30 -8.21
C SER A 140 -10.05 -4.71 -7.01
N GLY A 141 -11.38 -4.80 -7.01
CA GLY A 141 -12.22 -4.43 -5.88
C GLY A 141 -11.95 -5.29 -4.63
N ARG A 142 -11.74 -6.60 -4.82
CA ARG A 142 -11.33 -7.53 -3.75
C ARG A 142 -9.95 -7.19 -3.19
N GLU A 143 -8.95 -6.98 -4.05
CA GLU A 143 -7.61 -6.55 -3.61
C GLU A 143 -7.66 -5.24 -2.82
N LEU A 144 -8.50 -4.29 -3.25
CA LEU A 144 -8.72 -3.04 -2.54
C LEU A 144 -9.39 -3.28 -1.18
N ALA A 145 -10.41 -4.12 -1.11
CA ALA A 145 -11.10 -4.45 0.13
C ALA A 145 -10.18 -5.15 1.14
N GLU A 146 -9.29 -6.04 0.68
CA GLU A 146 -8.25 -6.65 1.51
C GLU A 146 -7.25 -5.62 2.05
N ALA A 147 -6.86 -4.65 1.21
CA ALA A 147 -5.96 -3.58 1.62
C ALA A 147 -6.61 -2.64 2.64
N VAL A 148 -7.91 -2.35 2.48
CA VAL A 148 -8.71 -1.56 3.43
C VAL A 148 -8.91 -2.31 4.74
N ALA A 149 -9.16 -3.62 4.72
CA ALA A 149 -9.27 -4.42 5.94
C ALA A 149 -7.99 -4.38 6.78
N LYS A 150 -6.82 -4.38 6.12
CA LYS A 150 -5.50 -4.36 6.79
C LYS A 150 -5.07 -2.97 7.28
N ASN A 151 -5.36 -1.92 6.51
CA ASN A 151 -4.79 -0.58 6.74
C ASN A 151 -5.84 0.52 6.95
N GLY A 152 -7.13 0.20 6.93
CA GLY A 152 -8.23 1.11 7.23
C GLY A 152 -8.63 2.08 6.11
N SER A 153 -9.34 3.14 6.48
CA SER A 153 -9.96 4.12 5.58
C SER A 153 -8.99 4.90 4.71
N LYS A 154 -7.73 5.09 5.17
CA LYS A 154 -6.70 5.82 4.42
C LYS A 154 -6.42 5.21 3.05
N VAL A 155 -6.53 3.89 2.92
CA VAL A 155 -6.37 3.19 1.62
C VAL A 155 -7.47 3.57 0.65
N LEU A 156 -8.70 3.65 1.16
CA LEU A 156 -9.84 4.01 0.35
C LEU A 156 -9.76 5.49 -0.07
N GLN A 157 -9.34 6.37 0.85
CA GLN A 157 -9.09 7.78 0.55
C GLN A 157 -7.98 7.96 -0.49
N SER A 158 -6.88 7.21 -0.38
CA SER A 158 -5.79 7.29 -1.35
C SER A 158 -6.20 6.77 -2.73
N GLU A 159 -6.98 5.68 -2.80
CA GLU A 159 -7.53 5.14 -4.05
C GLU A 159 -8.53 6.10 -4.69
N LEU A 160 -9.38 6.77 -3.91
CA LEU A 160 -10.29 7.79 -4.41
C LEU A 160 -9.55 9.00 -4.99
N ARG A 161 -8.45 9.39 -4.35
CA ARG A 161 -7.61 10.52 -4.79
C ARG A 161 -6.81 10.17 -6.04
N HIS A 162 -6.25 8.96 -6.10
CA HIS A 162 -5.42 8.48 -7.21
C HIS A 162 -5.89 7.09 -7.67
N PRO A 163 -6.94 7.01 -8.50
CA PRO A 163 -7.55 5.74 -8.87
C PRO A 163 -6.58 4.77 -9.56
N GLY A 164 -6.52 3.54 -9.06
CA GLY A 164 -5.62 2.47 -9.48
C GLY A 164 -4.21 2.55 -8.88
N VAL A 165 -3.80 3.71 -8.36
CA VAL A 165 -2.44 3.97 -7.88
C VAL A 165 -2.40 4.01 -6.36
N GLY A 166 -3.37 4.67 -5.72
CA GLY A 166 -3.43 4.80 -4.26
C GLY A 166 -3.59 3.46 -3.56
N GLY A 167 -4.49 2.61 -4.05
CA GLY A 167 -4.66 1.25 -3.55
C GLY A 167 -3.44 0.38 -3.81
N PHE A 168 -2.74 0.57 -4.94
CA PHE A 168 -1.51 -0.17 -5.24
C PHE A 168 -0.38 0.20 -4.28
N LEU A 169 -0.15 1.50 -4.04
CA LEU A 169 0.84 1.98 -3.08
C LEU A 169 0.57 1.46 -1.66
N ALA A 170 -0.69 1.44 -1.23
CA ALA A 170 -1.06 0.88 0.06
C ALA A 170 -0.80 -0.63 0.16
N ARG A 171 -0.98 -1.39 -0.92
CA ARG A 171 -0.68 -2.83 -0.94
C ARG A 171 0.81 -3.12 -0.86
N SER A 172 1.64 -2.39 -1.61
CA SER A 172 3.08 -2.60 -1.64
C SER A 172 3.78 -2.04 -0.39
N LEU A 173 3.35 -0.89 0.13
CA LEU A 173 4.05 -0.15 1.19
C LEU A 173 3.28 -0.07 2.53
N GLY A 174 2.06 -0.61 2.63
CA GLY A 174 1.25 -0.60 3.86
C GLY A 174 0.65 0.76 4.18
N ASP A 175 0.44 1.04 5.47
CA ASP A 175 -0.12 2.31 5.97
C ASP A 175 0.71 3.53 5.52
N ASP A 176 2.04 3.40 5.48
CA ASP A 176 2.93 4.47 4.99
C ASP A 176 2.68 4.77 3.51
N GLY A 177 2.39 3.75 2.69
CA GLY A 177 2.02 3.90 1.29
C GLY A 177 0.70 4.64 1.10
N ALA A 178 -0.32 4.29 1.90
CA ALA A 178 -1.61 4.95 1.89
C ALA A 178 -1.49 6.42 2.30
N LYS A 179 -0.71 6.70 3.35
CA LYS A 179 -0.44 8.06 3.82
C LYS A 179 0.32 8.87 2.76
N LEU A 180 1.39 8.32 2.20
CA LEU A 180 2.18 8.99 1.17
C LEU A 180 1.32 9.34 -0.05
N ALA A 181 0.48 8.41 -0.52
CA ALA A 181 -0.44 8.68 -1.62
C ALA A 181 -1.44 9.82 -1.32
N GLY A 182 -1.78 10.05 -0.05
CA GLY A 182 -2.58 11.20 0.38
C GLY A 182 -1.86 12.55 0.30
N GLU A 183 -0.54 12.57 0.17
CA GLU A 183 0.28 13.79 0.16
C GLU A 183 0.79 14.13 -1.26
N LEU A 184 0.95 13.11 -2.13
CA LEU A 184 1.48 13.28 -3.48
C LEU A 184 0.48 13.93 -4.46
N SER A 185 1.03 14.50 -5.54
CA SER A 185 0.27 14.74 -6.78
C SER A 185 0.07 13.44 -7.54
N THR A 186 -0.87 13.41 -8.50
CA THR A 186 -1.14 12.19 -9.29
C THR A 186 0.10 11.72 -10.06
N ASP A 187 0.85 12.64 -10.69
CA ASP A 187 2.06 12.28 -11.43
C ASP A 187 3.16 11.74 -10.52
N GLN A 188 3.30 12.33 -9.32
CA GLN A 188 4.23 11.85 -8.31
C GLN A 188 3.83 10.46 -7.79
N ALA A 189 2.55 10.24 -7.50
CA ALA A 189 2.04 8.95 -7.06
C ALA A 189 2.30 7.86 -8.12
N ILE A 190 2.07 8.16 -9.41
CA ILE A 190 2.39 7.25 -10.52
C ILE A 190 3.89 6.95 -10.58
N ALA A 191 4.73 7.97 -10.45
CA ALA A 191 6.18 7.80 -10.50
C ALA A 191 6.70 6.93 -9.35
N VAL A 192 6.19 7.13 -8.12
CA VAL A 192 6.52 6.30 -6.97
C VAL A 192 5.97 4.89 -7.13
N ALA A 193 4.73 4.73 -7.61
CA ALA A 193 4.10 3.43 -7.80
C ALA A 193 4.90 2.51 -8.73
N ARG A 194 5.52 3.04 -9.78
CA ARG A 194 6.40 2.27 -10.68
C ARG A 194 7.58 1.59 -9.96
N HIS A 195 7.95 2.08 -8.77
CA HIS A 195 9.05 1.56 -7.97
C HIS A 195 8.59 1.08 -6.58
N ALA A 196 7.29 0.92 -6.34
CA ALA A 196 6.77 0.59 -5.01
C ALA A 196 7.22 -0.80 -4.54
N ASP A 197 7.29 -1.78 -5.44
CA ASP A 197 7.74 -3.13 -5.10
C ASP A 197 9.24 -3.17 -4.78
N ASP A 198 10.06 -2.39 -5.51
CA ASP A 198 11.49 -2.20 -5.20
C ASP A 198 11.66 -1.56 -3.82
N LEU A 199 10.84 -0.56 -3.50
CA LEU A 199 10.81 0.08 -2.19
C LEU A 199 10.38 -0.88 -1.09
N ALA A 200 9.38 -1.73 -1.35
CA ALA A 200 8.89 -2.72 -0.40
C ALA A 200 9.96 -3.78 -0.08
N ALA A 201 10.75 -4.17 -1.07
CA ALA A 201 11.83 -5.15 -0.94
C ALA A 201 13.05 -4.65 -0.15
N LEU A 202 13.17 -3.34 0.11
CA LEU A 202 14.24 -2.78 0.93
C LEU A 202 14.21 -3.30 2.38
N PRO A 203 15.38 -3.44 3.04
CA PRO A 203 15.45 -3.61 4.49
C PRO A 203 14.67 -2.50 5.20
N ALA A 204 13.95 -2.84 6.28
CA ALA A 204 13.02 -1.93 6.96
C ALA A 204 13.64 -0.55 7.28
N THR A 205 14.88 -0.51 7.75
CA THR A 205 15.60 0.74 8.06
C THR A 205 15.82 1.62 6.82
N GLN A 206 16.18 1.01 5.69
CA GLN A 206 16.43 1.73 4.44
C GLN A 206 15.11 2.23 3.84
N ARG A 207 14.08 1.38 3.85
CA ARG A 207 12.73 1.76 3.42
C ARG A 207 12.21 2.94 4.21
N ALA A 208 12.31 2.91 5.54
CA ALA A 208 11.92 4.02 6.41
C ALA A 208 12.68 5.32 6.08
N GLY A 209 13.98 5.23 5.79
CA GLY A 209 14.79 6.37 5.36
C GLY A 209 14.29 6.99 4.06
N VAL A 210 13.97 6.17 3.05
CA VAL A 210 13.44 6.65 1.76
C VAL A 210 12.04 7.21 1.91
N MET A 211 11.16 6.55 2.68
CA MET A 211 9.81 7.05 2.94
C MET A 211 9.85 8.41 3.63
N ARG A 212 10.76 8.62 4.59
CA ARG A 212 10.95 9.93 5.22
C ARG A 212 11.33 11.00 4.21
N LEU A 213 12.23 10.71 3.26
CA LEU A 213 12.59 11.65 2.20
C LEU A 213 11.41 11.94 1.27
N LEU A 214 10.63 10.92 0.90
CA LEU A 214 9.44 11.10 0.07
C LEU A 214 8.39 11.98 0.76
N HIS A 215 8.22 11.84 2.08
CA HIS A 215 7.32 12.71 2.86
C HIS A 215 7.84 14.14 3.01
N GLN A 216 9.16 14.33 3.11
CA GLN A 216 9.75 15.66 3.31
C GLN A 216 9.92 16.45 2.01
N ASP A 217 10.30 15.77 0.93
CA ASP A 217 10.65 16.40 -0.36
C ASP A 217 10.28 15.48 -1.54
N ALA A 218 8.98 15.22 -1.67
CA ALA A 218 8.41 14.38 -2.72
C ALA A 218 8.85 14.82 -4.13
N GLU A 219 8.89 16.12 -4.40
CA GLU A 219 9.23 16.66 -5.72
C GLU A 219 10.67 16.35 -6.10
N LYS A 220 11.65 16.65 -5.22
CA LYS A 220 13.04 16.34 -5.52
C LYS A 220 13.27 14.84 -5.62
N MET A 221 12.63 14.06 -4.75
CA MET A 221 12.80 12.60 -4.78
C MET A 221 12.21 12.00 -6.05
N VAL A 222 11.00 12.37 -6.45
CA VAL A 222 10.39 11.93 -7.72
C VAL A 222 11.21 12.40 -8.92
N GLY A 223 11.70 13.63 -8.92
CA GLY A 223 12.59 14.14 -9.97
C GLY A 223 13.90 13.36 -10.05
N PHE A 224 14.46 12.94 -8.91
CA PHE A 224 15.60 12.03 -8.87
C PHE A 224 15.24 10.64 -9.43
N LEU A 225 14.11 10.06 -9.04
CA LEU A 225 13.65 8.76 -9.55
C LEU A 225 13.53 8.79 -11.08
N GLY A 226 12.87 9.82 -11.62
CA GLY A 226 12.69 9.99 -13.07
C GLY A 226 14.01 10.12 -13.82
N ARG A 227 14.95 10.95 -13.32
CA ARG A 227 16.27 11.11 -13.94
C ARG A 227 17.12 9.84 -13.86
N PHE A 228 17.09 9.14 -12.73
CA PHE A 228 17.84 7.90 -12.59
C PHE A 228 17.30 6.85 -13.55
N ALA A 229 15.98 6.66 -13.63
CA ALA A 229 15.36 5.69 -14.53
C ALA A 229 15.69 6.00 -16.00
N ALA A 230 15.71 7.27 -16.38
CA ALA A 230 16.13 7.69 -17.72
C ALA A 230 17.61 7.43 -18.01
N ALA A 231 18.50 7.66 -17.04
CA ALA A 231 19.94 7.44 -17.19
C ALA A 231 20.34 5.96 -17.09
N ASN A 232 19.51 5.12 -16.47
CA ASN A 232 19.80 3.72 -16.19
C ASN A 232 18.60 2.81 -16.52
N PRO A 233 18.24 2.66 -17.81
CA PRO A 233 17.12 1.81 -18.20
C PRO A 233 17.38 0.36 -17.75
N GLY A 234 16.39 -0.25 -17.08
CA GLY A 234 16.43 -1.63 -16.61
C GLY A 234 17.17 -1.87 -15.28
N LYS A 235 17.73 -0.84 -14.63
CA LYS A 235 18.31 -0.98 -13.30
C LYS A 235 17.31 -0.63 -12.20
N THR A 236 17.31 -1.38 -11.11
CA THR A 236 16.50 -1.10 -9.92
C THR A 236 17.16 0.00 -9.08
N LEU A 237 16.36 1.01 -8.69
CA LEU A 237 16.83 2.26 -8.05
C LEU A 237 17.29 2.05 -6.60
N PHE A 238 16.70 1.05 -5.96
CA PHE A 238 16.78 0.83 -4.53
C PHE A 238 17.60 -0.41 -4.20
N THR A 239 18.81 -0.48 -4.72
CA THR A 239 19.80 -1.41 -4.16
C THR A 239 20.34 -0.83 -2.86
N ALA A 240 20.59 -1.68 -1.86
CA ALA A 240 21.00 -1.25 -0.52
C ALA A 240 22.16 -0.24 -0.52
N ALA A 241 23.14 -0.42 -1.43
CA ALA A 241 24.29 0.46 -1.59
C ALA A 241 23.91 1.86 -2.13
N THR A 242 22.98 1.93 -3.09
CA THR A 242 22.56 3.21 -3.69
C THR A 242 21.71 4.00 -2.69
N THR A 243 20.83 3.31 -1.96
CA THR A 243 20.01 3.92 -0.91
C THR A 243 20.87 4.48 0.22
N THR A 244 21.94 3.81 0.64
CA THR A 244 22.86 4.38 1.65
C THR A 244 23.54 5.65 1.18
N ILE A 245 23.94 5.75 -0.09
CA ILE A 245 24.58 6.96 -0.63
C ILE A 245 23.55 8.10 -0.74
N VAL A 246 22.35 7.81 -1.23
CA VAL A 246 21.26 8.80 -1.31
C VAL A 246 20.84 9.29 0.08
N LEU A 247 20.82 8.42 1.08
CA LEU A 247 20.44 8.78 2.46
C LEU A 247 21.56 9.49 3.23
N ALA A 248 22.82 9.10 3.04
CA ALA A 248 23.95 9.73 3.73
C ALA A 248 24.30 11.10 3.15
N GLU A 249 24.04 11.31 1.86
CA GLU A 249 24.39 12.52 1.14
C GLU A 249 23.15 13.21 0.52
N SER A 250 21.95 13.05 1.08
CA SER A 250 20.71 13.60 0.50
C SER A 250 20.84 15.09 0.17
N ASP A 251 21.39 15.89 1.09
CA ASP A 251 21.55 17.33 0.91
C ASP A 251 22.60 17.66 -0.16
N ARG A 252 23.63 16.81 -0.24
CA ARG A 252 24.72 16.95 -1.21
C ARG A 252 24.31 16.47 -2.61
N ILE A 253 23.41 15.48 -2.73
CA ILE A 253 22.98 14.84 -3.97
C ILE A 253 21.75 15.51 -4.57
N LEU A 254 20.73 15.75 -3.75
CA LEU A 254 19.46 16.35 -4.16
C LEU A 254 19.55 17.88 -4.24
N GLY A 255 20.57 18.48 -3.62
CA GLY A 255 20.73 19.92 -3.52
C GLY A 255 19.90 20.47 -2.37
N GLY A 256 20.57 21.19 -1.49
CA GLY A 256 19.98 21.90 -0.37
C GLY A 256 20.35 23.38 -0.43
N ASP A 257 19.48 24.20 0.14
CA ASP A 257 19.76 25.59 0.45
C ASP A 257 20.67 25.62 1.67
N GLU A 258 21.94 25.94 1.47
CA GLU A 258 22.87 26.17 2.55
C GLU A 258 22.83 27.67 2.85
N ILE A 259 22.52 28.02 4.10
CA ILE A 259 22.65 29.41 4.55
C ILE A 259 24.15 29.65 4.72
N VAL A 260 24.73 30.35 3.75
CA VAL A 260 26.12 30.79 3.82
C VAL A 260 26.08 32.24 4.27
N PHE A 261 26.89 32.60 5.25
CA PHE A 261 27.03 34.00 5.64
C PHE A 261 27.98 34.69 4.67
N ASP A 262 27.57 35.82 4.10
CA ASP A 262 28.47 36.65 3.29
C ASP A 262 29.56 37.30 4.15
N ALA A 263 30.48 38.03 3.53
CA ALA A 263 31.60 38.69 4.23
C ALA A 263 31.14 39.72 5.28
N ASP A 264 29.89 40.19 5.19
CA ASP A 264 29.27 41.15 6.09
C ASP A 264 28.41 40.48 7.17
N GLY A 265 28.37 39.14 7.20
CA GLY A 265 27.63 38.35 8.18
C GLY A 265 26.12 38.27 7.90
N ASN A 266 25.66 38.65 6.70
CA ASN A 266 24.26 38.48 6.31
C ASN A 266 24.03 37.05 5.80
N PRO A 267 22.94 36.39 6.20
CA PRO A 267 22.59 35.08 5.66
C PRO A 267 22.20 35.24 4.19
N ILE A 268 23.03 34.72 3.29
CA ILE A 268 22.67 34.54 1.88
C ILE A 268 22.31 33.08 1.65
N VAL A 269 21.11 32.85 1.13
CA VAL A 269 20.67 31.51 0.75
C VAL A 269 21.35 31.18 -0.57
N VAL A 270 22.40 30.34 -0.52
CA VAL A 270 23.08 29.88 -1.73
C VAL A 270 22.53 28.51 -2.06
N THR A 271 21.65 28.45 -3.06
CA THR A 271 21.13 27.19 -3.59
C THR A 271 22.27 26.45 -4.30
N LYS A 272 22.94 25.54 -3.58
CA LYS A 272 23.97 24.70 -4.17
C LYS A 272 23.30 23.60 -4.98
N ALA A 273 23.46 23.64 -6.30
CA ALA A 273 23.11 22.51 -7.15
C ALA A 273 23.76 21.23 -6.58
N GLY A 274 22.97 20.17 -6.39
CA GLY A 274 23.47 18.89 -5.88
C GLY A 274 24.62 18.35 -6.75
N LEU A 275 25.42 17.43 -6.22
CA LEU A 275 26.53 16.76 -6.90
C LEU A 275 26.14 16.24 -8.29
N ILE A 276 24.90 15.75 -8.44
CA ILE A 276 24.40 15.21 -9.71
C ILE A 276 24.19 16.33 -10.75
N GLY A 277 23.68 17.49 -10.33
CA GLY A 277 23.56 18.67 -11.20
C GLY A 277 24.94 19.21 -11.60
N ARG A 278 25.88 19.26 -10.65
CA ARG A 278 27.25 19.68 -10.91
C ARG A 278 28.00 18.70 -11.83
N THR A 279 27.82 17.38 -11.74
CA THR A 279 28.52 16.44 -12.63
C THR A 279 28.07 16.51 -14.10
N MET A 280 26.83 16.88 -14.39
CA MET A 280 26.37 17.07 -15.77
C MET A 280 26.84 18.41 -16.35
N GLU A 281 26.81 19.48 -15.56
CA GLU A 281 27.16 20.82 -16.03
C GLU A 281 28.69 21.06 -16.06
N SER A 282 29.44 20.44 -15.14
CA SER A 282 30.90 20.49 -15.11
C SER A 282 31.59 19.30 -15.80
N GLY A 283 30.88 18.19 -16.08
CA GLY A 283 31.41 17.02 -16.79
C GLY A 283 31.84 17.32 -18.23
N GLY A 284 31.27 18.34 -18.87
CA GLY A 284 31.67 18.77 -20.21
C GLY A 284 32.99 19.57 -20.28
N LYS A 285 33.50 20.11 -19.16
CA LYS A 285 34.66 21.03 -19.17
C LYS A 285 35.71 20.78 -18.09
N ALA A 286 35.41 20.06 -17.00
CA ALA A 286 36.32 19.90 -15.85
C ALA A 286 36.94 18.49 -15.69
N LEU A 287 36.54 17.50 -16.50
CA LEU A 287 37.05 16.13 -16.40
C LEU A 287 38.53 15.95 -16.79
N GLY A 288 39.17 16.95 -17.38
CA GLY A 288 40.58 16.85 -17.79
C GLY A 288 41.60 16.95 -16.64
N HIS A 289 41.24 17.44 -15.45
CA HIS A 289 42.25 17.76 -14.41
C HIS A 289 42.09 17.03 -13.08
N VAL A 290 40.90 16.50 -12.74
CA VAL A 290 40.70 15.76 -11.48
C VAL A 290 40.78 14.24 -11.70
N SER A 291 40.49 13.77 -12.93
CA SER A 291 40.49 12.33 -13.30
C SER A 291 41.88 11.69 -13.19
N ASP A 292 42.92 12.37 -13.71
CA ASP A 292 44.25 11.74 -13.86
C ASP A 292 45.00 11.55 -12.53
N ARG A 293 44.70 12.34 -11.49
CA ARG A 293 45.46 12.26 -10.22
C ARG A 293 44.79 11.47 -9.10
N TYR A 294 43.45 11.42 -9.05
CA TYR A 294 42.74 10.81 -7.93
C TYR A 294 42.02 9.50 -8.28
N ILE A 295 41.44 9.39 -9.47
CA ILE A 295 40.65 8.21 -9.84
C ILE A 295 41.55 7.08 -10.32
N GLN A 296 42.63 7.42 -11.03
CA GLN A 296 43.59 6.46 -11.56
C GLN A 296 44.24 5.55 -10.48
N PRO A 297 44.78 6.06 -9.34
CA PRO A 297 45.33 5.20 -8.31
C PRO A 297 44.27 4.34 -7.60
N LEU A 298 43.05 4.85 -7.43
CA LEU A 298 41.96 4.07 -6.82
C LEU A 298 41.52 2.92 -7.74
N TYR A 299 41.44 3.18 -9.05
CA TYR A 299 41.15 2.17 -10.06
C TYR A 299 42.22 1.07 -10.08
N TYR A 300 43.51 1.42 -10.06
CA TYR A 300 44.59 0.43 -9.97
C TYR A 300 44.57 -0.35 -8.65
N ALA A 301 44.20 0.27 -7.53
CA ALA A 301 44.06 -0.43 -6.26
C ALA A 301 42.95 -1.48 -6.31
N VAL A 302 41.79 -1.16 -6.89
CA VAL A 302 40.69 -2.11 -7.06
C VAL A 302 41.07 -3.24 -8.04
N LEU A 303 41.74 -2.92 -9.14
CA LEU A 303 42.23 -3.92 -10.09
C LEU A 303 43.25 -4.87 -9.45
N ALA A 304 44.22 -4.32 -8.71
CA ALA A 304 45.22 -5.11 -7.99
C ALA A 304 44.57 -6.03 -6.95
N PHE A 305 43.56 -5.53 -6.23
CA PHE A 305 42.81 -6.32 -5.26
C PHE A 305 42.05 -7.47 -5.94
N GLY A 306 41.39 -7.21 -7.07
CA GLY A 306 40.69 -8.23 -7.85
C GLY A 306 41.62 -9.32 -8.37
N VAL A 307 42.79 -8.95 -8.90
CA VAL A 307 43.81 -9.91 -9.38
C VAL A 307 44.36 -10.75 -8.23
N ALA A 308 44.69 -10.13 -7.09
CA ALA A 308 45.19 -10.84 -5.92
C ALA A 308 44.16 -11.85 -5.38
N PHE A 309 42.88 -11.46 -5.32
CA PHE A 309 41.80 -12.33 -4.89
C PHE A 309 41.59 -13.51 -5.84
N ALA A 310 41.60 -13.28 -7.16
CA ALA A 310 41.49 -14.34 -8.16
C ALA A 310 42.66 -15.32 -8.10
N ALA A 311 43.89 -14.83 -7.91
CA ALA A 311 45.08 -15.66 -7.74
C ALA A 311 44.98 -16.54 -6.49
N LEU A 312 44.55 -15.97 -5.35
CA LEU A 312 44.33 -16.72 -4.11
C LEU A 312 43.26 -17.79 -4.29
N TYR A 313 42.15 -17.46 -4.96
CA TYR A 313 41.08 -18.41 -5.26
C TYR A 313 41.57 -19.59 -6.11
N VAL A 314 42.32 -19.33 -7.18
CA VAL A 314 42.89 -20.40 -8.03
C VAL A 314 43.88 -21.26 -7.22
N PHE A 315 44.71 -20.65 -6.38
CA PHE A 315 45.67 -21.36 -5.54
C PHE A 315 44.98 -22.29 -4.52
N THR A 316 43.93 -21.81 -3.85
CA THR A 316 43.12 -22.65 -2.94
C THR A 316 42.44 -23.80 -3.68
N LYS A 317 41.94 -23.57 -4.90
CA LYS A 317 41.33 -24.63 -5.70
C LYS A 317 42.34 -25.70 -6.15
N LEU A 318 43.54 -25.29 -6.56
CA LEU A 318 44.61 -26.21 -6.98
C LEU A 318 45.13 -27.06 -5.81
N THR A 319 45.28 -26.47 -4.62
CA THR A 319 45.69 -27.20 -3.42
C THR A 319 44.64 -28.20 -2.95
N HIS A 320 43.35 -27.90 -3.12
CA HIS A 320 42.28 -28.88 -2.90
C HIS A 320 42.30 -30.00 -3.94
N ALA A 321 42.58 -29.71 -5.22
CA ALA A 321 42.68 -30.72 -6.26
C ALA A 321 43.88 -31.67 -6.08
N GLN A 322 45.01 -31.18 -5.59
CA GLN A 322 46.20 -32.00 -5.29
C GLN A 322 46.07 -32.86 -4.03
N ARG A 323 45.15 -32.51 -3.12
CA ARG A 323 44.83 -33.30 -1.93
C ARG A 323 43.69 -34.30 -2.16
N GLY A 324 43.13 -34.37 -3.37
CA GLY A 324 42.23 -35.46 -3.78
C GLY A 324 43.02 -36.76 -3.93
N ASP A 325 42.74 -37.71 -3.03
CA ASP A 325 43.53 -38.90 -2.74
C ASP A 325 43.88 -39.83 -3.93
N PRO A 326 45.06 -40.46 -3.93
CA PRO A 326 45.38 -41.63 -4.75
C PRO A 326 44.71 -42.95 -4.28
N ALA A 327 43.61 -42.90 -3.53
CA ALA A 327 43.05 -44.06 -2.83
C ALA A 327 42.01 -44.90 -3.60
N MET A 328 41.83 -44.71 -4.92
CA MET A 328 40.86 -45.48 -5.72
C MET A 328 41.52 -46.27 -6.87
N ALA A 329 42.60 -46.98 -6.58
CA ALA A 329 43.20 -47.97 -7.46
C ALA A 329 43.30 -49.32 -6.74
N GLY A 330 42.15 -49.94 -6.44
CA GLY A 330 42.20 -51.21 -5.72
C GLY A 330 40.87 -51.89 -5.42
N GLU A 331 39.88 -51.90 -6.31
CA GLU A 331 38.80 -52.90 -6.20
C GLU A 331 38.05 -53.09 -7.52
N LYS A 332 38.62 -53.89 -8.42
CA LYS A 332 37.88 -54.58 -9.48
C LYS A 332 38.17 -56.07 -9.37
N ALA A 333 37.41 -56.76 -8.54
CA ALA A 333 37.31 -58.21 -8.62
C ALA A 333 35.94 -58.68 -8.11
N GLY A 334 35.11 -59.16 -9.03
CA GLY A 334 34.24 -60.30 -8.74
C GLY A 334 32.74 -60.01 -8.68
N ASN A 335 32.01 -60.95 -9.29
CA ASN A 335 30.55 -61.21 -9.25
C ASN A 335 29.71 -60.27 -10.13
N VAL A 336 29.26 -60.65 -11.34
CA VAL A 336 28.41 -61.81 -11.72
C VAL A 336 27.21 -61.93 -10.80
N VAL A 337 26.01 -61.70 -11.32
CA VAL A 337 24.87 -62.64 -11.31
C VAL A 337 23.67 -62.01 -12.03
N ASP A 338 23.16 -62.78 -13.00
CA ASP A 338 21.80 -62.90 -13.51
C ASP A 338 20.87 -61.69 -13.71
N GLY A 339 20.66 -61.42 -14.99
CA GLY A 339 19.37 -61.41 -15.70
C GLY A 339 18.05 -61.31 -14.93
N LYS A 340 17.17 -60.42 -15.42
CA LYS A 340 15.82 -60.85 -15.86
C LYS A 340 15.16 -59.84 -16.79
N VAL A 341 14.65 -60.40 -17.87
CA VAL A 341 13.73 -59.84 -18.86
C VAL A 341 12.35 -59.61 -18.24
N ALA A 342 11.73 -58.46 -18.54
CA ALA A 342 10.29 -58.20 -18.69
C ALA A 342 10.18 -56.70 -18.99
N ASP A 343 9.93 -56.22 -20.20
CA ASP A 343 8.80 -56.45 -21.09
C ASP A 343 7.45 -56.24 -20.40
N ARG A 344 6.87 -55.05 -20.64
CA ARG A 344 5.43 -54.74 -20.64
C ARG A 344 5.20 -53.28 -21.04
N ASP A 345 4.62 -53.14 -22.23
CA ASP A 345 3.55 -52.21 -22.64
C ASP A 345 3.42 -50.84 -21.95
#